data_AF-A0A2V6YF42-F1
#
_entry.id   AF-A0A2V6YF42-F1
#
_cell.length_a   1.000
_cell.length_b   1.000
_cell.length_c   1.000
_cell.angle_alpha   90.00
_cell.angle_beta   90.00
_cell.angle_gamma   90.00
#
_symmetry.space_group_name_H-M   'P 1'
#
loop_
_entity.id
_entity.type
_entity.pdbx_description
1 polymer ?
#
loop_
_entity_poly.entity_id
_entity_poly.type
_entity_poly.pdbx_seq_one_letter_code
_entity_poly.pdbx_strand_id
1 'polypeptide(L)'
;MRQVQCSTCSHAISLGDTIVSSGGRLSHLDCRSPQTLTPDERALLFSYCSAHAVAECAPCHQSFRHEELGVDLFTHRTNLCPRCRVDLTLTIRKHLNSCSMLPIEIRSKAQALREASRHLVKESQQLREASAVLILEAEAALKWRLDALREALNKTLPL
;
A
#
# COMPACT_ATOMS: atom_id res chain seq x y z
N MET A 1 23.00 6.30 -5.52
CA MET A 1 21.97 6.33 -4.45
C MET A 1 21.10 5.09 -4.61
N ARG A 2 20.95 4.27 -3.56
CA ARG A 2 20.12 3.05 -3.62
C ARG A 2 18.65 3.46 -3.53
N GLN A 3 17.87 3.21 -4.59
CA GLN A 3 16.45 3.53 -4.62
C GLN A 3 15.70 2.49 -3.79
N VAL A 4 15.00 2.92 -2.73
CA VAL A 4 14.22 2.04 -1.85
C VAL A 4 12.93 1.64 -2.57
N GLN A 5 12.56 0.35 -2.54
CA GLN A 5 11.39 -0.19 -3.24
C GLN A 5 10.30 -0.66 -2.26
N CYS A 6 9.01 -0.47 -2.61
CA CYS A 6 7.88 -1.05 -1.86
C CYS A 6 8.00 -2.58 -1.91
N SER A 7 8.09 -3.23 -0.75
CA SER A 7 8.12 -4.68 -0.63
C SER A 7 6.86 -5.40 -1.13
N THR A 8 5.76 -4.66 -1.35
CA THR A 8 4.47 -5.20 -1.83
C THR A 8 4.25 -5.03 -3.34
N CYS A 9 4.84 -4.01 -3.98
CA CYS A 9 4.64 -3.75 -5.42
C CYS A 9 5.94 -3.58 -6.23
N SER A 10 7.11 -3.70 -5.58
CA SER A 10 8.45 -3.58 -6.14
C SER A 10 8.76 -2.26 -6.86
N HIS A 11 7.89 -1.25 -6.78
CA HIS A 11 8.14 0.10 -7.32
C HIS A 11 8.99 0.92 -6.35
N ALA A 12 9.77 1.85 -6.91
CA ALA A 12 10.53 2.84 -6.14
C ALA A 12 9.60 3.72 -5.31
N ILE A 13 9.93 3.88 -4.03
CA ILE A 13 9.25 4.77 -3.09
C ILE A 13 9.75 6.19 -3.36
N SER A 14 8.82 7.12 -3.59
CA SER A 14 9.07 8.54 -3.83
C SER A 14 8.73 9.41 -2.61
N LEU A 15 9.26 10.64 -2.57
CA LEU A 15 9.09 11.58 -1.45
C LEU A 15 7.61 11.95 -1.15
N GLY A 16 6.71 11.77 -2.12
CA GLY A 16 5.27 12.00 -1.96
C GLY A 16 4.46 10.77 -1.54
N ASP A 17 5.09 9.59 -1.43
CA ASP A 17 4.39 8.36 -1.07
C ASP A 17 4.23 8.23 0.44
N THR A 18 3.03 7.86 0.89
CA THR A 18 2.84 7.47 2.28
C THR A 18 3.33 6.03 2.47
N ILE A 19 4.22 5.80 3.42
CA ILE A 19 4.89 4.51 3.64
C ILE A 19 4.58 3.93 5.01
N VAL A 20 4.52 2.60 5.07
CA VAL A 20 4.46 1.80 6.30
C VAL A 20 5.73 0.96 6.39
N SER A 21 6.33 0.99 7.58
CA SER A 21 7.42 0.10 7.96
C SER A 21 6.87 -1.00 8.86
N SER A 22 7.01 -2.25 8.46
CA SER A 22 6.65 -3.41 9.29
C SER A 22 7.73 -4.48 9.17
N GLY A 23 8.28 -4.93 10.30
CA GLY A 23 9.29 -5.99 10.34
C GLY A 23 10.55 -5.72 9.48
N GLY A 24 10.98 -4.46 9.39
CA GLY A 24 12.15 -4.05 8.60
C GLY A 24 11.91 -3.94 7.09
N ARG A 25 10.67 -4.07 6.62
CA ARG A 25 10.28 -3.89 5.21
C ARG A 25 9.46 -2.62 5.05
N LEU A 26 9.78 -1.85 4.01
CA LEU A 26 9.04 -0.65 3.62
C LEU A 26 8.01 -1.02 2.54
N SER A 27 6.80 -0.50 2.68
CA SER A 27 5.70 -0.65 1.71
C SER A 27 4.92 0.65 1.62
N HIS A 28 4.28 0.93 0.49
CA HIS A 28 3.33 2.05 0.45
C HIS A 28 2.14 1.73 1.39
N LEU A 29 1.60 2.74 2.06
CA LEU A 29 0.39 2.65 2.87
C LEU A 29 -0.77 2.12 2.02
N ASP A 30 -0.90 2.70 0.83
CA ASP A 30 -1.87 2.33 -0.18
C ASP A 30 -1.23 1.39 -1.23
N CYS A 31 -0.25 0.54 -0.85
CA CYS A 31 0.41 -0.39 -1.80
C CYS A 31 -0.63 -1.44 -2.24
N ARG A 32 -1.46 -1.08 -3.21
CA ARG A 32 -2.38 -1.98 -3.89
C ARG A 32 -1.52 -2.94 -4.71
N SER A 33 -1.23 -4.10 -4.11
CA SER A 33 -0.52 -5.20 -4.74
C SER A 33 -0.98 -5.34 -6.20
N PRO A 34 -0.06 -5.32 -7.18
CA PRO A 34 -0.40 -5.37 -8.59
C PRO A 34 -0.58 -6.83 -8.95
N GLN A 35 -1.80 -7.35 -8.91
CA GLN A 35 -2.07 -8.54 -9.70
C GLN A 35 -3.35 -8.41 -10.51
N THR A 36 -4.35 -7.69 -10.03
CA THR A 36 -5.60 -7.51 -10.79
C THR A 36 -6.32 -6.22 -10.45
N LEU A 37 -7.06 -5.70 -11.43
CA LEU A 37 -8.08 -4.68 -11.20
C LEU A 37 -9.22 -5.29 -10.38
N THR A 38 -9.77 -4.53 -9.43
CA THR A 38 -10.95 -4.97 -8.68
C THR A 38 -12.16 -5.14 -9.62
N PRO A 39 -13.20 -5.90 -9.22
CA PRO A 39 -14.43 -6.00 -10.01
C PRO A 39 -15.01 -4.64 -10.37
N ASP A 40 -15.02 -3.70 -9.43
CA ASP A 40 -15.50 -2.33 -9.64
C ASP A 40 -14.62 -1.58 -10.65
N GLU A 41 -13.29 -1.67 -10.52
CA GLU A 41 -12.35 -1.04 -11.47
C GLU A 41 -12.57 -1.58 -12.90
N ARG A 42 -12.81 -2.88 -13.05
CA ARG A 42 -13.13 -3.48 -14.35
C ARG A 42 -14.47 -3.02 -14.90
N ALA A 43 -15.50 -2.96 -14.05
CA ALA A 43 -16.82 -2.47 -14.44
C ALA A 43 -16.77 -1.01 -14.92
N LEU A 44 -15.99 -0.16 -14.24
CA LEU A 44 -15.79 1.23 -14.66
C LEU A 44 -15.07 1.35 -16.00
N LEU A 45 -14.03 0.55 -16.25
CA LEU A 45 -13.34 0.53 -17.55
C LEU A 45 -14.29 0.14 -18.68
N PHE A 46 -15.07 -0.92 -18.47
CA PHE A 46 -16.00 -1.42 -19.47
C PHE A 46 -17.12 -0.41 -19.75
N SER A 47 -17.65 0.22 -18.70
CA SER A 47 -18.83 1.09 -18.82
C SER A 47 -18.51 2.50 -19.30
N TYR A 48 -17.36 3.06 -18.90
CA TYR A 48 -17.05 4.49 -19.10
C TYR A 48 -15.74 4.74 -19.86
N CYS A 49 -14.87 3.75 -20.03
CA CYS A 49 -13.54 3.94 -20.60
C CYS A 49 -13.22 3.05 -21.81
N SER A 50 -14.23 2.41 -22.40
CA SER A 50 -14.05 1.55 -23.57
C SER A 50 -13.60 2.32 -24.82
N ALA A 51 -14.00 3.58 -24.97
CA ALA A 51 -13.80 4.37 -26.18
C ALA A 51 -12.51 5.21 -26.21
N HIS A 52 -11.64 5.14 -25.19
CA HIS A 52 -10.42 5.94 -25.13
C HIS A 52 -9.24 5.21 -24.49
N ALA A 53 -8.05 5.77 -24.66
CA ALA A 53 -6.84 5.20 -24.09
C ALA A 53 -6.85 5.27 -22.55
N VAL A 54 -6.63 4.12 -21.91
CA VAL A 54 -6.67 3.96 -20.44
C VAL A 54 -5.31 3.68 -19.85
N ALA A 55 -4.33 3.30 -20.67
CA ALA A 55 -2.99 2.97 -20.22
C ALA A 55 -1.93 3.51 -21.17
N GLU A 56 -0.89 4.12 -20.61
CA GLU A 56 0.34 4.44 -21.32
C GLU A 56 1.45 3.49 -20.86
N CYS A 57 2.14 2.89 -21.82
CA CYS A 57 3.33 2.08 -21.57
C CYS A 57 4.58 2.96 -21.65
N ALA A 58 5.17 3.30 -20.51
CA ALA A 58 6.37 4.15 -20.47
C ALA A 58 7.55 3.60 -21.31
N PRO A 59 7.86 2.28 -21.32
CA PRO A 59 8.90 1.74 -22.19
C PRO A 59 8.60 1.81 -23.69
N CYS A 60 7.33 1.73 -24.09
CA CYS A 60 6.93 1.70 -25.49
C CYS A 60 6.45 3.05 -26.03
N HIS A 61 6.25 4.04 -25.15
CA HIS A 61 5.65 5.34 -25.43
C HIS A 61 4.35 5.23 -26.23
N GLN A 62 3.56 4.19 -25.94
CA GLN A 62 2.30 3.91 -26.61
C GLN A 62 1.17 3.88 -25.61
N SER A 63 0.05 4.48 -26.03
CA SER A 63 -1.20 4.47 -25.31
C SER A 63 -2.12 3.39 -25.85
N PHE A 64 -2.84 2.72 -24.97
CA PHE A 64 -3.68 1.58 -25.29
C PHE A 64 -5.08 1.74 -24.67
N ARG A 65 -6.09 1.33 -25.42
CA ARG A 65 -7.45 1.05 -24.93
C ARG A 65 -7.43 -0.26 -24.15
N HIS A 66 -8.41 -0.45 -23.27
CA HIS A 66 -8.49 -1.64 -22.42
C HIS A 66 -8.48 -2.95 -23.24
N GLU A 67 -9.18 -2.99 -24.37
CA GLU A 67 -9.29 -4.15 -25.26
C GLU A 67 -8.01 -4.48 -26.04
N GLU A 68 -7.07 -3.53 -26.13
CA GLU A 68 -5.79 -3.69 -26.83
C GLU A 68 -4.70 -4.29 -25.92
N LEU A 69 -5.02 -4.46 -24.63
CA LEU A 69 -4.06 -4.94 -23.64
C LEU A 69 -3.91 -6.46 -23.71
N GLY A 70 -2.67 -6.90 -23.54
CA GLY A 70 -2.30 -8.30 -23.50
C GLY A 70 -2.78 -8.99 -22.23
N VAL A 71 -3.05 -10.29 -22.39
CA VAL A 71 -3.34 -11.21 -21.29
C VAL A 71 -2.23 -12.26 -21.23
N ASP A 72 -1.91 -12.72 -20.03
CA ASP A 72 -1.13 -13.93 -19.78
C ASP A 72 -2.02 -14.95 -19.09
N LEU A 73 -2.39 -16.01 -19.83
CA LEU A 73 -3.26 -17.05 -19.31
C LEU A 73 -2.54 -17.99 -18.33
N PHE A 74 -1.21 -18.10 -18.41
CA PHE A 74 -0.43 -18.97 -17.54
C PHE A 74 -0.21 -18.36 -16.15
N THR A 75 -0.05 -17.03 -16.10
CA THR A 75 0.13 -16.30 -14.83
C THR A 75 -1.15 -15.59 -14.38
N HIS A 76 -2.25 -15.76 -15.12
CA HIS A 76 -3.53 -15.05 -14.94
C HIS A 76 -3.39 -13.52 -14.86
N ARG A 77 -2.32 -12.96 -15.41
CA ARG A 77 -2.11 -11.52 -15.45
C ARG A 77 -2.90 -10.92 -16.59
N THR A 78 -3.64 -9.87 -16.27
CA THR A 78 -4.39 -9.07 -17.23
C THR A 78 -3.73 -7.70 -17.33
N ASN A 79 -4.01 -6.94 -18.39
CA ASN A 79 -3.55 -5.56 -18.56
C ASN A 79 -2.05 -5.41 -18.90
N LEU A 80 -1.49 -6.34 -19.67
CA LEU A 80 -0.09 -6.28 -20.08
C LEU A 80 0.07 -5.41 -21.34
N CYS A 81 1.22 -4.77 -21.49
CA CYS A 81 1.56 -4.16 -22.77
C CYS A 81 1.65 -5.26 -23.85
N PRO A 82 1.00 -5.11 -25.02
CA PRO A 82 1.08 -6.11 -26.09
C PRO A 82 2.48 -6.26 -26.68
N ARG A 83 3.36 -5.27 -26.50
CA ARG A 83 4.73 -5.27 -27.04
C ARG A 83 5.78 -5.77 -26.05
N CYS A 84 5.90 -5.13 -24.90
CA CYS A 84 6.96 -5.43 -23.92
C CYS A 84 6.48 -6.24 -22.72
N ARG A 85 5.18 -6.58 -22.65
CA ARG A 85 4.56 -7.39 -21.60
C ARG A 85 4.67 -6.82 -20.18
N VAL A 86 5.09 -5.56 -20.02
CA VAL A 86 5.04 -4.88 -18.73
C VAL A 86 3.60 -4.77 -18.24
N ASP A 87 3.38 -4.91 -16.94
CA ASP A 87 2.07 -4.78 -16.32
C ASP A 87 1.65 -3.30 -16.27
N LEU A 88 0.52 -2.97 -16.90
CA LEU A 88 -0.03 -1.62 -16.97
C LEU A 88 -1.18 -1.37 -15.99
N THR A 89 -1.48 -2.32 -15.09
CA THR A 89 -2.58 -2.24 -14.11
C THR A 89 -2.51 -0.95 -13.29
N LEU A 90 -1.31 -0.52 -12.88
CA LEU A 90 -1.14 0.71 -12.12
C LEU A 90 -1.48 1.95 -12.95
N THR A 91 -1.11 1.97 -14.23
CA THR A 91 -1.41 3.07 -15.14
C THR A 91 -2.93 3.17 -15.39
N ILE A 92 -3.59 2.03 -15.57
CA ILE A 92 -5.06 1.97 -15.69
C ILE A 92 -5.74 2.51 -14.43
N ARG A 93 -5.25 2.10 -13.26
CA ARG A 93 -5.80 2.59 -11.99
C ARG A 93 -5.60 4.10 -11.84
N LYS A 94 -4.45 4.64 -12.26
CA LYS A 94 -4.22 6.10 -12.32
C LYS A 94 -5.23 6.77 -13.24
N HIS A 95 -5.49 6.21 -14.42
CA HIS A 95 -6.51 6.70 -15.34
C HIS A 95 -7.90 6.74 -14.68
N LEU A 96 -8.36 5.64 -14.07
CA LEU A 96 -9.66 5.61 -13.39
C LEU A 96 -9.81 6.65 -12.27
N ASN A 97 -8.70 7.08 -11.67
CA ASN A 97 -8.74 8.11 -10.62
C ASN A 97 -8.90 9.53 -11.20
N SER A 98 -8.44 9.78 -12.42
CA SER A 98 -8.45 11.11 -13.05
C SER A 98 -9.38 11.22 -14.26
N CYS A 99 -10.04 10.13 -14.66
CA CYS A 99 -10.86 10.10 -15.87
C CYS A 99 -12.06 11.06 -15.76
N SER A 100 -12.10 12.05 -16.64
CA SER A 100 -13.19 13.03 -16.73
C SER A 100 -14.51 12.39 -17.16
N MET A 101 -14.46 11.28 -17.90
CA MET A 101 -15.66 10.56 -18.38
C MET A 101 -16.40 9.80 -17.28
N LEU A 102 -15.79 9.59 -16.11
CA LEU A 102 -16.48 9.00 -14.97
C LEU A 102 -17.48 10.01 -14.35
N PRO A 103 -18.64 9.56 -13.87
CA PRO A 103 -19.54 10.41 -13.08
C PRO A 103 -18.83 11.01 -11.86
N ILE A 104 -19.14 12.27 -11.54
CA ILE A 104 -18.53 13.01 -10.43
C ILE A 104 -18.78 12.29 -9.09
N GLU A 105 -19.96 11.68 -8.94
CA GLU A 105 -20.39 10.94 -7.75
C GLU A 105 -19.51 9.70 -7.52
N ILE A 106 -19.14 9.01 -8.60
CA ILE A 106 -18.25 7.84 -8.52
C ILE A 106 -16.84 8.27 -8.14
N ARG A 107 -16.32 9.34 -8.77
CA ARG A 107 -14.99 9.87 -8.44
C ARG A 107 -14.89 10.34 -6.99
N SER A 108 -15.87 11.14 -6.55
CA SER A 108 -15.91 11.69 -5.18
C SER A 108 -16.03 10.59 -4.13
N LYS A 109 -16.91 9.60 -4.33
CA LYS A 109 -17.04 8.45 -3.42
C LYS A 109 -15.74 7.64 -3.36
N ALA A 110 -15.10 7.40 -4.51
CA ALA A 110 -13.83 6.68 -4.55
C ALA A 110 -12.72 7.45 -3.82
N GLN A 111 -12.70 8.79 -3.93
CA GLN A 111 -11.74 9.63 -3.21
C GLN A 111 -12.00 9.60 -1.69
N ALA A 112 -13.24 9.78 -1.26
CA ALA A 112 -13.62 9.72 0.15
C ALA A 112 -13.26 8.37 0.80
N LEU A 113 -13.46 7.25 0.08
CA LEU A 113 -13.08 5.93 0.56
C LEU A 113 -11.56 5.80 0.76
N ARG A 114 -10.76 6.39 -0.12
CA ARG A 114 -9.29 6.39 0.02
C ARG A 114 -8.86 7.24 1.21
N GLU A 115 -9.43 8.42 1.37
CA GLU A 115 -9.15 9.30 2.51
C GLU A 115 -9.51 8.63 3.84
N ALA A 116 -10.67 7.98 3.91
CA ALA A 116 -11.06 7.17 5.07
C ALA A 116 -10.09 6.01 5.33
N SER A 117 -9.67 5.30 4.29
CA SER A 117 -8.68 4.22 4.41
C SER A 117 -7.35 4.74 4.97
N ARG A 118 -6.86 5.87 4.44
CA ARG A 118 -5.62 6.51 4.93
C ARG A 118 -5.74 6.91 6.40
N HIS A 119 -6.88 7.46 6.79
CA HIS A 119 -7.14 7.81 8.18
C HIS A 119 -7.07 6.59 9.09
N LEU A 120 -7.76 5.50 8.74
CA LEU A 120 -7.78 4.27 9.52
C LEU A 120 -6.40 3.63 9.67
N VAL A 121 -5.57 3.64 8.62
CA VAL A 121 -4.23 3.07 8.74
C VAL A 121 -3.33 3.95 9.62
N LYS A 122 -3.44 5.28 9.49
CA LYS A 122 -2.73 6.21 10.38
C LYS A 122 -3.11 5.98 11.84
N GLU A 123 -4.41 5.88 12.11
CA GLU A 123 -4.94 5.62 13.45
C GLU A 123 -4.46 4.26 13.98
N SER A 124 -4.52 3.21 13.17
CA SER A 124 -4.00 1.89 13.53
C SER A 124 -2.50 1.93 13.86
N GLN A 125 -1.71 2.70 13.12
CA GLN A 125 -0.28 2.84 13.37
C GLN A 125 -0.02 3.54 14.71
N GLN A 126 -0.74 4.64 14.98
CA GLN A 126 -0.64 5.35 16.26
C GLN A 126 -1.00 4.47 17.45
N LEU A 127 -2.05 3.66 17.34
CA LEU A 127 -2.44 2.71 18.38
C LEU A 127 -1.37 1.64 18.63
N ARG A 128 -0.72 1.14 17.56
CA ARG A 128 0.38 0.18 17.68
C ARG A 128 1.59 0.78 18.37
N GLU A 129 1.96 2.01 18.00
CA GLU A 129 3.08 2.73 18.61
C GLU A 129 2.81 2.99 20.10
N ALA A 130 1.61 3.47 20.45
CA ALA A 130 1.22 3.66 21.84
C ALA A 130 1.26 2.35 22.64
N SER A 131 0.76 1.25 22.06
CA SER A 131 0.84 -0.07 22.70
C SER A 131 2.28 -0.53 22.91
N ALA A 132 3.19 -0.29 21.96
CA ALA A 132 4.59 -0.67 22.08
C ALA A 132 5.29 0.09 23.21
N VAL A 133 5.01 1.39 23.36
CA VAL A 133 5.53 2.19 24.48
C VAL A 133 5.03 1.65 25.82
N LEU A 134 3.73 1.39 25.94
CA LEU A 134 3.16 0.85 27.19
C LEU A 134 3.77 -0.49 27.60
N ILE A 135 4.06 -1.37 26.64
CA ILE A 135 4.74 -2.64 26.91
C ILE A 135 6.14 -2.39 27.49
N LEU A 136 6.92 -1.52 26.85
CA LEU A 136 8.28 -1.19 27.31
C LEU A 136 8.28 -0.55 28.71
N GLU A 137 7.32 0.33 29.00
CA GLU A 137 7.16 0.93 30.31
C GLU A 137 6.82 -0.11 31.38
N ALA A 138 5.93 -1.05 31.07
CA ALA A 138 5.57 -2.14 31.97
C ALA A 138 6.76 -3.07 32.26
N GLU A 139 7.55 -3.41 31.24
CA GLU A 139 8.77 -4.21 31.38
C GLU A 139 9.82 -3.49 32.25
N ALA A 140 10.02 -2.19 32.03
CA ALA A 140 10.94 -1.38 32.82
C ALA A 140 10.51 -1.29 34.29
N ALA A 141 9.21 -1.10 34.55
CA ALA A 141 8.66 -1.06 35.90
C ALA A 141 8.78 -2.41 36.63
N LEU A 142 8.54 -3.51 35.91
CA LEU A 142 8.73 -4.86 36.46
C LEU A 142 10.20 -5.10 36.83
N LYS A 143 11.13 -4.74 35.92
CA LYS A 143 12.56 -4.88 36.16
C LYS A 143 13.01 -4.09 37.38
N TRP A 144 12.58 -2.84 37.50
CA TRP A 144 12.89 -2.00 38.66
C TRP A 144 12.41 -2.63 39.97
N ARG A 145 11.18 -3.17 40.01
CA ARG A 145 10.64 -3.85 41.20
C ARG A 145 11.44 -5.11 41.57
N LEU A 146 11.83 -5.92 40.58
CA LEU A 146 12.63 -7.12 40.82
C LEU A 146 14.02 -6.77 41.36
N ASP A 147 14.67 -5.75 40.80
CA ASP A 147 15.98 -5.29 41.26
C ASP A 147 15.89 -4.75 42.71
N ALA A 148 14.82 -4.02 43.05
CA ALA A 148 14.56 -3.56 44.42
C ALA A 148 14.31 -4.71 45.42
N LEU A 149 13.54 -5.73 45.02
CA LEU A 149 13.32 -6.93 45.84
C LEU A 149 14.62 -7.69 46.09
N ARG A 150 15.45 -7.84 45.06
CA ARG A 150 16.76 -8.50 45.16
C ARG A 150 17.68 -7.78 46.13
N GLU A 151 17.73 -6.45 46.06
CA GLU A 151 18.52 -5.63 46.96
C GLU A 151 18.03 -5.74 48.42
N ALA A 152 16.72 -5.75 48.64
CA ALA A 152 16.15 -5.95 49.97
C ALA A 152 16.50 -7.33 50.54
N LEU A 153 16.37 -8.40 49.74
CA LEU A 153 16.72 -9.77 50.14
C LEU A 153 18.19 -9.90 50.54
N ASN A 154 19.10 -9.32 49.75
CA ASN A 154 20.53 -9.32 50.03
C ASN A 154 20.88 -8.58 51.34
N LYS A 155 20.10 -7.56 51.74
CA LYS A 155 20.29 -6.85 53.01
C LYS A 155 19.76 -7.64 54.22
N THR A 156 18.74 -8.47 54.02
CA THR A 156 18.11 -9.25 55.10
C THR A 156 18.77 -10.60 55.40
N LEU A 157 19.58 -11.14 54.48
CA LEU A 157 20.47 -12.28 54.76
C LEU A 157 21.93 -11.79 54.87
N PRO A 158 22.38 -11.32 56.05
CA PRO A 158 23.80 -11.18 56.28
C PRO A 158 24.41 -12.58 56.37
N LEU A 159 25.34 -12.88 55.46
CA LEU A 159 26.37 -13.90 55.71
C LEU A 159 27.28 -13.42 56.84
#